data_AF-A0A3A3HI45-F1
#
_entry.id   AF-A0A3A3HI45-F1
#
_cell.length_a   1.000
_cell.length_b   1.000
_cell.length_c   1.000
_cell.angle_alpha   90.00
_cell.angle_beta   90.00
_cell.angle_gamma   90.00
#
_symmetry.space_group_name_H-M   'P 1'
#
loop_
_entity.id
_entity.type
_entity.pdbx_description
1 polymer ?
#
loop_
_entity_poly.entity_id
_entity_poly.type
_entity_poly.pdbx_seq_one_letter_code
_entity_poly.pdbx_strand_id
1 'polypeptide(L)'
;MTATARSWAAGDLLAGAEVPGEEEEAVADARRWQLPEAEIVALKAALWQPLGAGFAGVWPDNRKAVDAFLFAASQWRTATTMVERRMTTLWIGLDYAGIRVALDARGIALDADLMTGIQIMEQAARNALNRSTAT
;
A
#
# COMPACT_ATOMS: atom_id res chain seq x y z
N MET A 1 -0.59 8.24 0.43
CA MET A 1 -0.46 6.85 0.91
C MET A 1 -1.55 5.92 0.37
N THR A 2 -2.80 6.34 0.23
CA THR A 2 -3.94 5.48 -0.18
C THR A 2 -3.86 4.92 -1.61
N ALA A 3 -3.22 5.62 -2.56
CA ALA A 3 -2.95 5.10 -3.90
C ALA A 3 -1.85 4.02 -3.86
N THR A 4 -0.69 4.36 -3.26
CA THR A 4 0.45 3.46 -3.06
C THR A 4 0.10 2.19 -2.30
N ALA A 5 -0.74 2.29 -1.25
CA ALA A 5 -1.19 1.13 -0.47
C ALA A 5 -2.05 0.18 -1.31
N ARG A 6 -2.86 0.69 -2.25
CA ARG A 6 -3.64 -0.15 -3.18
C ARG A 6 -2.74 -0.90 -4.16
N SER A 7 -1.76 -0.23 -4.75
CA SER A 7 -0.80 -0.86 -5.67
C SER A 7 0.07 -1.90 -4.94
N TRP A 8 0.46 -1.60 -3.69
CA TRP A 8 1.15 -2.56 -2.82
C TRP A 8 0.29 -3.81 -2.57
N ALA A 9 -0.97 -3.62 -2.16
CA ALA A 9 -1.90 -4.71 -1.86
C ALA A 9 -2.22 -5.60 -3.07
N ALA A 10 -2.19 -5.06 -4.28
CA ALA A 10 -2.40 -5.81 -5.51
C ALA A 10 -1.16 -6.57 -6.00
N GLY A 11 0.03 -6.26 -5.46
CA GLY A 11 1.30 -6.81 -5.93
C GLY A 11 1.86 -6.12 -7.18
N ASP A 12 1.25 -5.01 -7.61
CA ASP A 12 1.56 -4.35 -8.88
C ASP A 12 2.86 -3.51 -8.82
N LEU A 13 3.44 -3.31 -7.63
CA LEU A 13 4.65 -2.49 -7.45
C LEU A 13 5.92 -3.08 -8.11
N LEU A 14 5.98 -4.40 -8.32
CA LEU A 14 7.17 -5.09 -8.86
C LEU A 14 7.01 -5.52 -10.32
N ALA A 15 5.82 -5.39 -10.90
CA ALA A 15 5.53 -5.86 -12.25
C ALA A 15 6.20 -5.03 -13.36
N GLY A 16 6.98 -4.00 -13.02
CA GLY A 16 7.41 -2.99 -13.99
C GLY A 16 6.23 -2.30 -14.66
N ALA A 17 5.03 -2.41 -14.06
CA ALA A 17 3.86 -1.70 -14.50
C ALA A 17 4.15 -0.23 -14.26
N GLU A 18 4.43 0.50 -15.34
CA GLU A 18 4.06 1.90 -15.46
C GLU A 18 2.73 2.05 -14.72
N VAL A 19 2.69 2.77 -13.61
CA VAL A 19 1.40 3.15 -13.04
C VAL A 19 0.78 4.05 -14.10
N PRO A 20 -0.23 3.59 -14.87
CA PRO A 20 -0.63 4.33 -16.06
C PRO A 20 -1.19 5.67 -15.59
N GLY A 21 -0.47 6.75 -15.90
CA GLY A 21 -0.88 8.11 -15.59
C GLY A 21 -0.15 8.81 -14.43
N GLU A 22 0.71 8.18 -13.62
CA GLU A 22 1.44 8.94 -12.56
C GLU A 22 2.51 9.88 -13.15
N GLU A 23 3.18 9.45 -14.23
CA GLU A 23 4.09 10.32 -15.00
C GLU A 23 3.34 11.47 -15.67
N GLU A 24 2.15 11.18 -16.21
CA GLU A 24 1.28 12.20 -16.80
C GLU A 24 0.74 13.14 -15.73
N GLU A 25 0.44 12.67 -14.52
CA GLU A 25 -0.08 13.47 -13.41
C GLU A 25 0.99 14.40 -12.85
N ALA A 26 2.21 13.92 -12.57
CA ALA A 26 3.30 14.76 -12.09
C ALA A 26 3.72 15.83 -13.13
N VAL A 27 3.76 15.45 -14.42
CA VAL A 27 4.04 16.39 -15.52
C VAL A 27 2.87 17.34 -15.75
N ALA A 28 1.62 16.89 -15.61
CA ALA A 28 0.43 17.74 -15.72
C ALA A 28 0.36 18.75 -14.58
N ASP A 29 0.70 18.36 -13.35
CA ASP A 29 0.79 19.25 -12.20
C ASP A 29 1.91 20.28 -12.39
N ALA A 30 3.09 19.85 -12.85
CA ALA A 30 4.18 20.77 -13.14
C ALA A 30 3.80 21.82 -14.21
N ARG A 31 3.05 21.40 -15.25
CA ARG A 31 2.48 22.30 -16.26
C ARG A 31 1.41 23.22 -15.68
N ARG A 32 0.53 22.68 -14.83
CA ARG A 32 -0.51 23.45 -14.13
C ARG A 32 0.10 24.56 -13.28
N TRP A 33 1.27 24.32 -12.71
CA TRP A 33 2.00 25.27 -11.87
C TRP A 33 2.98 26.15 -12.65
N GLN A 34 2.99 26.04 -13.99
CA GLN A 34 3.79 26.85 -14.90
C GLN A 34 5.30 26.74 -14.63
N LEU A 35 5.79 25.55 -14.26
CA LEU A 35 7.24 25.33 -14.19
C LEU A 35 7.88 25.53 -15.57
N PRO A 36 9.13 26.02 -15.62
CA PRO A 36 9.88 26.12 -16.88
C PRO A 36 9.99 24.76 -17.58
N GLU A 37 9.90 24.74 -18.91
CA GLU A 37 9.96 23.48 -19.68
C GLU A 37 11.27 22.70 -19.44
N ALA A 38 12.37 23.41 -19.19
CA ALA A 38 13.64 22.79 -18.81
C ALA A 38 13.54 21.99 -17.49
N GLU A 39 12.76 22.47 -16.52
CA GLU A 39 12.53 21.78 -15.25
C GLU A 39 11.56 20.60 -15.42
N ILE A 40 10.56 20.72 -16.31
CA ILE A 40 9.65 19.61 -16.65
C ILE A 40 10.42 18.47 -17.35
N VAL A 41 11.36 18.81 -18.24
CA VAL A 41 12.25 17.82 -18.88
C VAL A 41 13.17 17.16 -17.86
N ALA A 42 13.74 17.93 -16.93
CA ALA A 42 14.57 17.39 -15.86
C ALA A 42 13.77 16.49 -14.91
N LEU A 43 12.53 16.87 -14.59
CA LEU A 43 11.61 16.07 -13.78
C LEU A 43 11.32 14.72 -14.45
N LYS A 44 10.98 14.71 -15.75
CA LYS A 44 10.78 13.48 -16.51
C LYS A 44 12.01 12.57 -16.46
N ALA A 45 13.21 13.14 -16.65
CA ALA A 45 14.45 12.38 -16.59
C ALA A 45 14.73 11.83 -15.18
N ALA A 46 14.33 12.54 -14.13
CA ALA A 46 14.49 12.11 -12.74
C ALA A 46 13.51 10.99 -12.35
N LEU A 47 12.26 11.05 -12.83
CA LEU A 47 11.24 10.01 -12.59
C LEU A 47 11.66 8.64 -13.11
N TRP A 48 12.45 8.60 -14.19
CA TRP A 48 12.95 7.38 -14.82
C TRP A 48 14.32 6.92 -14.30
N GLN A 49 14.94 7.63 -13.34
CA GLN A 49 16.18 7.14 -12.77
C GLN A 49 15.88 5.87 -11.96
N PRO A 50 16.56 4.75 -12.25
CA PRO A 50 16.43 3.56 -11.43
C PRO A 50 16.76 3.93 -10.00
N LEU A 51 15.79 3.74 -9.10
CA LEU A 51 15.95 4.01 -7.69
C LEU A 51 17.16 3.20 -7.22
N GLY A 52 18.20 3.92 -6.76
CA GLY A 52 19.53 3.34 -6.54
C GLY A 52 19.49 2.06 -5.70
N ALA A 53 20.48 1.18 -5.89
CA ALA A 53 20.62 -0.08 -5.17
C ALA A 53 20.49 0.15 -3.64
N GLY A 54 19.33 -0.16 -3.08
CA GLY A 54 18.96 0.17 -1.69
C GLY A 54 17.52 0.64 -1.50
N PHE A 55 16.83 1.09 -2.55
CA PHE A 55 15.41 1.43 -2.46
C PHE A 55 14.54 0.16 -2.46
N ALA A 56 13.96 -0.16 -1.31
CA ALA A 56 13.14 -1.37 -1.10
C ALA A 56 11.66 -1.21 -1.50
N GLY A 57 11.30 -0.19 -2.30
CA GLY A 57 9.90 0.07 -2.67
C GLY A 57 9.06 0.74 -1.57
N VAL A 58 9.67 1.12 -0.45
CA VAL A 58 9.00 1.73 0.71
C VAL A 58 9.79 2.95 1.18
N TRP A 59 9.14 4.11 1.23
CA TRP A 59 9.74 5.32 1.81
C TRP A 59 10.06 5.10 3.30
N PRO A 60 11.19 5.63 3.82
CA PRO A 60 11.61 5.43 5.21
C PRO A 60 10.52 5.72 6.25
N ASP A 61 9.75 6.79 6.04
CA ASP A 61 8.66 7.22 6.93
C ASP A 61 7.54 6.17 7.05
N ASN A 62 7.33 5.37 5.99
CA ASN A 62 6.29 4.35 5.93
C ASN A 62 6.77 2.99 6.44
N ARG A 63 8.09 2.80 6.61
CA ARG A 63 8.67 1.49 6.91
C ARG A 63 8.12 0.90 8.21
N LYS A 64 7.98 1.71 9.27
CA LYS A 64 7.45 1.25 10.57
C LYS A 64 6.04 0.67 10.42
N ALA A 65 5.18 1.31 9.61
CA ALA A 65 3.82 0.85 9.35
C ALA A 65 3.80 -0.43 8.51
N VAL A 66 4.64 -0.52 7.48
CA VAL A 66 4.77 -1.73 6.64
C VAL A 66 5.24 -2.92 7.48
N ASP A 67 6.30 -2.76 8.26
CA ASP A 67 6.82 -3.82 9.12
C ASP A 67 5.77 -4.28 10.14
N ALA A 68 5.09 -3.34 10.80
CA ALA A 68 4.02 -3.65 11.75
C ALA A 68 2.84 -4.38 11.10
N PHE A 69 2.43 -3.96 9.90
CA PHE A 69 1.39 -4.64 9.12
C PHE A 69 1.80 -6.07 8.73
N LEU A 70 3.05 -6.28 8.31
CA LEU A 70 3.57 -7.61 7.98
C LEU A 70 3.62 -8.53 9.20
N PHE A 71 3.95 -8.01 10.39
CA PHE A 71 3.85 -8.79 11.63
C PHE A 71 2.43 -9.18 12.00
N ALA A 72 1.46 -8.36 11.60
CA ALA A 72 0.03 -8.59 11.78
C ALA A 72 -0.63 -9.48 10.70
N ALA A 73 0.12 -9.90 9.68
CA ALA A 73 -0.45 -10.53 8.48
C ALA A 73 -1.23 -11.83 8.72
N SER A 74 -1.03 -12.50 9.86
CA SER A 74 -1.79 -13.71 10.23
C SER A 74 -3.05 -13.42 11.06
N GLN A 75 -3.31 -12.17 11.44
CA GLN A 75 -4.37 -11.78 12.38
C GLN A 75 -5.65 -11.32 11.66
N TRP A 76 -5.91 -11.82 10.45
CA TRP A 76 -7.13 -11.47 9.72
C TRP A 76 -8.35 -12.17 10.29
N ARG A 77 -9.43 -11.41 10.47
CA ARG A 77 -10.76 -11.96 10.70
C ARG A 77 -11.42 -12.21 9.35
N THR A 78 -11.85 -13.44 9.15
CA THR A 78 -12.55 -13.87 7.95
C THR A 78 -13.92 -14.41 8.30
N ALA A 79 -14.83 -14.35 7.34
CA ALA A 79 -16.09 -15.07 7.38
C ALA A 79 -16.28 -15.81 6.06
N THR A 80 -17.12 -16.83 6.09
CA THR A 80 -17.53 -17.53 4.88
C THR A 80 -18.89 -16.99 4.45
N THR A 81 -19.03 -16.67 3.17
CA THR A 81 -20.28 -16.20 2.58
C THR A 81 -20.58 -16.94 1.28
N MET A 82 -21.80 -16.78 0.78
CA MET A 82 -22.22 -17.32 -0.52
C MET A 82 -22.36 -16.18 -1.52
N VAL A 83 -21.58 -16.22 -2.61
CA VAL A 83 -21.70 -15.30 -3.75
C VAL A 83 -21.97 -16.13 -4.98
N GLU A 84 -23.08 -15.87 -5.68
CA GLU A 84 -23.46 -16.60 -6.91
C GLU A 84 -23.45 -18.14 -6.76
N ARG A 85 -23.91 -18.64 -5.61
CA ARG A 85 -23.91 -20.08 -5.24
C ARG A 85 -22.51 -20.70 -5.08
N ARG A 86 -21.45 -19.91 -5.01
CA ARG A 86 -20.11 -20.35 -4.60
C ARG A 86 -19.82 -19.93 -3.17
N MET A 87 -19.14 -20.81 -2.44
CA MET A 87 -18.65 -20.50 -1.10
C MET A 87 -17.38 -19.68 -1.22
N THR A 88 -17.39 -18.50 -0.62
CA THR A 88 -16.36 -17.48 -0.79
C THR A 88 -15.87 -16.99 0.57
N THR A 89 -14.56 -16.79 0.70
CA THR A 89 -13.97 -16.18 1.90
C THR A 89 -14.11 -14.66 1.83
N LEU A 90 -14.74 -14.07 2.83
CA LEU A 90 -14.82 -12.62 3.03
C LEU A 90 -13.79 -12.20 4.07
N TRP A 91 -12.90 -11.30 3.68
CA TRP A 91 -11.92 -10.68 4.58
C TRP A 91 -12.55 -9.44 5.23
N ILE A 92 -12.76 -9.48 6.54
CA ILE A 92 -13.49 -8.43 7.28
C ILE A 92 -12.56 -7.28 7.67
N GLY A 93 -11.41 -7.64 8.24
CA GLY A 93 -10.44 -6.72 8.82
C GLY A 93 -9.49 -7.46 9.75
N LEU A 94 -8.49 -6.77 10.25
CA LEU A 94 -7.56 -7.31 11.23
C LEU A 94 -8.22 -7.44 12.62
N ASP A 95 -7.74 -8.37 13.41
CA ASP A 95 -8.01 -8.44 14.85
C ASP A 95 -7.03 -7.55 15.60
N TYR A 96 -7.47 -6.36 15.98
CA TYR A 96 -6.62 -5.39 16.67
C TYR A 96 -6.12 -5.88 18.03
N ALA A 97 -6.84 -6.80 18.69
CA ALA A 97 -6.36 -7.42 19.91
C ALA A 97 -5.15 -8.33 19.62
N GLY A 98 -5.28 -9.22 18.62
CA GLY A 98 -4.18 -10.06 18.13
C GLY A 98 -2.98 -9.25 17.63
N ILE A 99 -3.21 -8.13 16.92
CA ILE A 99 -2.14 -7.21 16.50
C ILE A 99 -1.40 -6.66 17.70
N ARG A 100 -2.12 -6.16 18.72
CA ARG A 100 -1.49 -5.59 19.91
C ARG A 100 -0.54 -6.61 20.55
N VAL A 101 -0.98 -7.85 20.69
CA VAL A 101 -0.16 -8.96 21.21
C VAL A 101 1.08 -9.21 20.33
N ALA A 102 0.90 -9.24 19.00
CA ALA A 102 2.00 -9.50 18.06
C ALA A 102 3.07 -8.40 18.06
N LEU A 103 2.66 -7.15 18.26
CA LEU A 103 3.56 -5.99 18.37
C LEU A 103 4.26 -5.95 19.73
N ASP A 104 3.53 -6.21 20.81
CA ASP A 104 4.08 -6.28 22.17
C ASP A 104 5.15 -7.37 22.29
N ALA A 105 4.92 -8.55 21.69
CA ALA A 105 5.90 -9.64 21.65
C ALA A 105 7.22 -9.27 20.94
N ARG A 106 7.24 -8.18 20.17
CA ARG A 106 8.40 -7.65 19.45
C ARG A 106 8.94 -6.35 20.06
N GLY A 107 8.39 -5.90 21.17
CA GLY A 107 8.77 -4.64 21.80
C GLY A 107 8.36 -3.40 21.00
N ILE A 108 7.38 -3.52 20.09
CA ILE A 108 6.90 -2.40 19.27
C ILE A 108 5.73 -1.74 19.99
N ALA A 109 5.93 -0.50 20.47
CA ALA A 109 4.86 0.29 21.04
C ALA A 109 3.90 0.76 19.95
N LEU A 110 2.62 0.39 20.09
CA LEU A 110 1.55 0.91 19.24
C LEU A 110 1.17 2.33 19.69
N ASP A 111 1.46 3.30 18.84
CA ASP A 111 1.03 4.69 18.95
C ASP A 111 -0.06 5.01 17.89
N ALA A 112 -0.63 6.21 17.96
CA ALA A 112 -1.72 6.62 17.08
C ALA A 112 -1.31 6.68 15.60
N ASP A 113 -0.08 7.10 15.31
CA ASP A 113 0.44 7.23 13.95
C ASP A 113 0.67 5.85 13.32
N LEU A 114 1.26 4.92 14.08
CA LEU A 114 1.45 3.55 13.66
C LEU A 114 0.11 2.85 13.43
N MET A 115 -0.87 3.07 14.32
CA MET A 115 -2.21 2.52 14.15
C MET A 115 -2.87 3.05 12.87
N THR A 116 -2.74 4.34 12.61
CA THR A 116 -3.24 4.98 11.37
C THR A 116 -2.59 4.35 10.14
N GLY A 117 -1.28 4.15 10.16
CA GLY A 117 -0.55 3.49 9.07
C GLY A 117 -1.03 2.06 8.82
N ILE A 118 -1.22 1.27 9.89
CA ILE A 118 -1.75 -0.10 9.81
C ILE A 118 -3.15 -0.10 9.17
N GLN A 119 -4.04 0.82 9.58
CA GLN A 119 -5.41 0.92 9.05
C GLN A 119 -5.45 1.27 7.57
N ILE A 120 -4.55 2.16 7.10
CA ILE A 120 -4.42 2.49 5.69
C ILE A 120 -4.04 1.24 4.87
N MET A 121 -3.05 0.47 5.37
CA MET A 121 -2.62 -0.77 4.72
C MET A 121 -3.68 -1.86 4.77
N GLU A 122 -4.36 -2.03 5.91
CA GLU A 122 -5.47 -2.95 6.08
C GLU A 122 -6.58 -2.69 5.09
N GLN A 123 -7.02 -1.44 4.96
CA GLN A 123 -8.12 -1.11 4.07
C GLN A 123 -7.76 -1.43 2.61
N ALA A 124 -6.53 -1.13 2.19
CA ALA A 124 -6.06 -1.46 0.85
C ALA A 124 -5.96 -2.98 0.61
N ALA A 125 -5.35 -3.72 1.55
CA ALA A 125 -5.22 -5.17 1.51
C ALA A 125 -6.58 -5.87 1.47
N ARG A 126 -7.49 -5.48 2.35
CA ARG A 126 -8.86 -6.02 2.42
C ARG A 126 -9.59 -5.83 1.09
N ASN A 127 -9.50 -4.64 0.49
CA ASN A 127 -10.15 -4.35 -0.78
C ASN A 127 -9.53 -5.15 -1.95
N ALA A 128 -8.24 -5.47 -1.89
CA ALA A 128 -7.61 -6.36 -2.87
C ALA A 128 -8.08 -7.81 -2.69
N LEU A 129 -7.98 -8.34 -1.46
CA LEU A 129 -8.36 -9.72 -1.11
C LEU A 129 -9.83 -10.02 -1.45
N ASN A 130 -10.74 -9.06 -1.18
CA ASN A 130 -12.16 -9.23 -1.48
C ASN A 130 -12.51 -9.05 -2.96
N ARG A 131 -11.65 -8.41 -3.77
CA ARG A 131 -11.82 -8.36 -5.23
C ARG A 131 -11.44 -9.70 -5.87
N SER A 132 -10.36 -10.33 -5.43
CA SER A 132 -9.93 -11.65 -5.95
C SER A 132 -10.91 -12.78 -5.68
N THR A 133 -11.82 -12.59 -4.72
CA THR A 133 -12.81 -13.60 -4.33
C THR A 133 -14.13 -13.50 -5.10
N ALA A 134 -14.30 -12.48 -5.95
CA ALA A 134 -15.51 -12.22 -6.74
C ALA A 134 -15.45 -12.80 -8.17
N THR A 135 -14.62 -13.83 -8.41
CA THR A 135 -14.42 -14.49 -9.72
C THR A 135 -15.00 -15.91 -9.73
#